data_AF-A0A7S3JII2-F1
#
_entry.id   AF-A0A7S3JII2-F1
#
_cell.length_a   1.000
_cell.length_b   1.000
_cell.length_c   1.000
_cell.angle_alpha   90.00
_cell.angle_beta   90.00
_cell.angle_gamma   90.00
#
_symmetry.space_group_name_H-M   'P 1'
#
loop_
_entity.id
_entity.type
_entity.pdbx_description
1 polymer ?
#
loop_
_entity_poly.entity_id
_entity_poly.type
_entity_poly.pdbx_seq_one_letter_code
_entity_poly.pdbx_strand_id
1 'polypeptide(L)'
;DDQVSIQTMLGSKNVQEIRAEVEEWEQKLSYISDVIDDWLSCQRQWMYLENIFSAEDIIKQLPNESKQFQKVDRFWKDVMAKTHRNPSILDTCASEGLLKRFQANNKMLDEIQKCLEDYLETKRAAFPRFYFLSNDELLQILSQTRNPQAVQPHLRKCFDNMSSIVFTGEKNSKAIIAMISADGERVDFSRTVMAEGPVEFWLTEIEKMMVKSLYDKCKHSYEVYPDNALERREWFFSHPAQLILII
;
A
#
# COMPACT_ATOMS: atom_id res chain seq x y z
N ASP A 1 -6.25 6.22 -36.19
CA ASP A 1 -6.09 6.58 -37.61
C ASP A 1 -7.26 6.10 -38.47
N ASP A 2 -7.61 4.82 -38.47
CA ASP A 2 -8.73 4.31 -39.29
C ASP A 2 -10.09 4.95 -38.97
N GLN A 3 -10.36 5.26 -37.69
CA GLN A 3 -11.58 5.96 -37.28
C GLN A 3 -11.65 7.40 -37.83
N VAL A 4 -10.51 8.09 -37.94
CA VAL A 4 -10.42 9.44 -38.54
C VAL A 4 -10.58 9.37 -40.06
N SER A 5 -10.02 8.34 -40.69
CA SER A 5 -10.21 8.06 -42.12
C SER A 5 -11.68 7.80 -42.46
N ILE A 6 -12.38 7.01 -41.64
CA ILE A 6 -13.82 6.74 -41.80
C ILE A 6 -14.67 8.01 -41.63
N GLN A 7 -14.39 8.83 -40.62
CA GLN A 7 -15.08 10.12 -40.45
C GLN A 7 -14.87 11.05 -41.65
N THR A 8 -13.65 11.05 -42.22
CA THR A 8 -13.34 11.82 -43.42
C THR A 8 -14.09 11.29 -44.66
N MET A 9 -14.24 9.97 -44.78
CA MET A 9 -15.02 9.34 -45.84
C MET A 9 -16.52 9.65 -45.71
N LEU A 10 -17.08 9.63 -44.49
CA LEU A 10 -18.48 10.00 -44.23
C LEU A 10 -18.78 11.47 -44.58
N GLY A 11 -17.79 12.36 -44.48
CA GLY A 11 -17.90 13.76 -44.90
C GLY A 11 -17.79 13.99 -46.41
N SER A 12 -17.41 12.97 -47.18
CA SER A 12 -17.20 13.07 -48.63
C SER A 12 -18.51 12.92 -49.41
N LYS A 13 -18.68 13.74 -50.45
CA LYS A 13 -19.84 13.69 -51.36
C LYS A 13 -19.95 12.36 -52.12
N ASN A 14 -18.84 11.64 -52.25
CA ASN A 14 -18.75 10.40 -53.04
C ASN A 14 -19.08 9.14 -52.23
N VAL A 15 -19.40 9.27 -50.94
CA VAL A 15 -19.64 8.11 -50.05
C VAL A 15 -21.00 7.45 -50.28
N GLN A 16 -21.90 8.05 -51.08
CA GLN A 16 -23.30 7.61 -51.19
C GLN A 16 -23.47 6.13 -51.55
N GLU A 17 -22.63 5.57 -52.43
CA GLU A 17 -22.73 4.17 -52.85
C GLU A 17 -22.20 3.17 -51.80
N ILE A 18 -21.26 3.58 -50.95
CA ILE A 18 -20.61 2.74 -49.94
C ILE A 18 -21.01 3.10 -48.51
N ARG A 19 -21.97 4.03 -48.34
CA ARG A 19 -22.29 4.64 -47.05
C ARG A 19 -22.67 3.63 -45.98
N ALA A 20 -23.44 2.62 -46.34
CA ALA A 20 -23.85 1.56 -45.41
C ALA A 20 -22.65 0.78 -44.86
N GLU A 21 -21.66 0.46 -45.70
CA GLU A 21 -20.44 -0.23 -45.27
C GLU A 21 -19.58 0.67 -44.37
N VAL A 22 -19.47 1.95 -44.71
CA VAL A 22 -18.70 2.92 -43.93
C VAL A 22 -19.35 3.15 -42.55
N GLU A 23 -20.67 3.24 -42.46
CA GLU A 23 -21.42 3.34 -41.20
C GLU A 23 -21.29 2.06 -40.35
N GLU A 24 -21.31 0.88 -40.98
CA GLU A 24 -21.08 -0.40 -40.27
C GLU A 24 -19.67 -0.46 -39.67
N TRP A 25 -18.65 -0.05 -40.43
CA TRP A 25 -17.28 0.00 -39.93
C TRP A 25 -17.08 1.07 -38.87
N GLU A 26 -17.75 2.22 -38.96
CA GLU A 26 -17.73 3.25 -37.92
C GLU A 26 -18.23 2.70 -36.59
N GLN A 27 -19.38 2.01 -36.60
CA GLN A 27 -19.94 1.38 -35.41
C GLN A 27 -19.02 0.28 -34.85
N LYS A 28 -18.47 -0.57 -35.72
CA LYS A 28 -17.52 -1.63 -35.30
C LYS A 28 -16.26 -1.05 -34.68
N LEU A 29 -15.64 -0.06 -35.30
CA LEU A 29 -14.43 0.57 -34.79
C LEU A 29 -14.69 1.33 -33.49
N SER A 30 -15.82 2.02 -33.38
CA SER A 30 -16.22 2.68 -32.13
C SER A 30 -16.38 1.67 -31.00
N TYR A 31 -17.10 0.58 -31.24
CA TYR A 31 -17.28 -0.48 -30.24
C TYR A 31 -15.96 -1.14 -29.83
N ILE A 32 -15.05 -1.38 -30.79
CA ILE A 32 -13.71 -1.91 -30.50
C ILE A 32 -12.92 -0.93 -29.63
N SER A 33 -12.98 0.37 -29.93
CA SER A 33 -12.32 1.40 -29.10
C SER A 33 -12.84 1.35 -27.66
N ASP A 34 -14.16 1.33 -27.47
CA ASP A 34 -14.77 1.25 -26.14
C ASP A 34 -14.32 0.00 -25.38
N VAL A 35 -14.28 -1.15 -26.06
CA VAL A 35 -13.81 -2.42 -25.47
C VAL A 35 -12.35 -2.31 -25.04
N ILE A 36 -11.47 -1.74 -25.87
CA ILE A 36 -10.05 -1.58 -25.55
C ILE A 36 -9.87 -0.65 -24.35
N ASP A 37 -10.60 0.46 -24.30
CA ASP A 37 -10.50 1.43 -23.20
C ASP A 37 -10.93 0.80 -21.86
N ASP A 38 -12.07 0.11 -21.84
CA ASP A 38 -12.56 -0.61 -20.67
C ASP A 38 -11.63 -1.78 -20.28
N TRP A 39 -11.07 -2.47 -21.27
CA TRP A 39 -10.08 -3.53 -21.04
C TRP A 39 -8.82 -2.98 -20.40
N LEU A 40 -8.23 -1.91 -20.94
CA LEU A 40 -7.02 -1.29 -20.40
C LEU A 40 -7.27 -0.73 -19.00
N SER A 41 -8.47 -0.21 -18.73
CA SER A 41 -8.88 0.17 -17.38
C SER A 41 -8.87 -1.03 -16.42
N CYS A 42 -9.53 -2.13 -16.83
CA CYS A 42 -9.57 -3.39 -16.09
C CYS A 42 -8.16 -3.90 -15.81
N GLN A 43 -7.26 -3.86 -16.80
CA GLN A 43 -5.87 -4.28 -16.65
C GLN A 43 -5.14 -3.52 -15.56
N ARG A 44 -5.19 -2.19 -15.60
CA ARG A 44 -4.48 -1.33 -14.64
C ARG A 44 -4.94 -1.59 -13.22
N GLN A 45 -6.26 -1.62 -13.00
CA GLN A 45 -6.84 -1.87 -11.68
C GLN A 45 -6.55 -3.30 -11.20
N TRP A 46 -6.69 -4.29 -12.08
CA TRP A 46 -6.43 -5.69 -11.76
C TRP A 46 -4.96 -5.92 -11.36
N MET A 47 -3.98 -5.34 -12.09
CA MET A 47 -2.55 -5.48 -11.74
C MET A 47 -2.23 -4.88 -10.37
N TYR A 48 -2.83 -3.74 -10.02
CA TYR A 48 -2.66 -3.13 -8.71
C TYR A 48 -3.24 -4.02 -7.60
N LEU A 49 -4.48 -4.48 -7.77
CA LEU A 49 -5.18 -5.30 -6.79
C LEU A 49 -4.63 -6.73 -6.69
N GLU A 50 -4.06 -7.30 -7.76
CA GLU A 50 -3.43 -8.64 -7.75
C GLU A 50 -2.27 -8.68 -6.75
N ASN A 51 -1.40 -7.67 -6.78
CA ASN A 51 -0.28 -7.58 -5.85
C ASN A 51 -0.75 -7.53 -4.38
N ILE A 52 -1.87 -6.86 -4.12
CA ILE A 52 -2.41 -6.66 -2.76
C ILE A 52 -3.13 -7.91 -2.26
N PHE A 53 -4.06 -8.45 -3.06
CA PHE A 53 -4.84 -9.64 -2.71
C PHE A 53 -4.07 -10.95 -2.88
N SER A 54 -2.77 -10.90 -3.25
CA SER A 54 -1.85 -12.03 -3.12
C SER A 54 -1.42 -12.28 -1.66
N ALA A 55 -1.48 -11.26 -0.80
CA ALA A 55 -1.06 -11.36 0.59
C ALA A 55 -2.14 -12.04 1.46
N GLU A 56 -1.81 -13.20 2.05
CA GLU A 56 -2.73 -13.98 2.89
C GLU A 56 -3.36 -13.16 4.03
N ASP A 57 -2.59 -12.24 4.61
CA ASP A 57 -3.06 -11.43 5.73
C ASP A 57 -4.13 -10.42 5.28
N ILE A 58 -3.99 -9.83 4.09
CA ILE A 58 -5.02 -8.94 3.51
C ILE A 58 -6.28 -9.75 3.15
N ILE A 59 -6.12 -10.96 2.60
CA ILE A 59 -7.26 -11.83 2.28
C ILE A 59 -8.11 -12.14 3.53
N LYS A 60 -7.46 -12.35 4.67
CA LYS A 60 -8.15 -12.61 5.95
C LYS A 60 -8.90 -11.39 6.47
N GLN A 61 -8.38 -10.17 6.22
CA GLN A 61 -9.00 -8.92 6.67
C GLN A 61 -10.15 -8.50 5.75
N LEU A 62 -10.05 -8.76 4.44
CA LEU A 62 -11.02 -8.39 3.41
C LEU A 62 -11.53 -9.62 2.64
N PRO A 63 -12.24 -10.57 3.30
CA PRO A 63 -12.61 -11.84 2.69
C PRO A 63 -13.72 -11.73 1.63
N ASN A 64 -14.58 -10.72 1.73
CA ASN A 64 -15.65 -10.50 0.75
C ASN A 64 -15.07 -9.93 -0.55
N GLU A 65 -14.22 -8.92 -0.41
CA GLU A 65 -13.54 -8.23 -1.50
C GLU A 65 -12.59 -9.19 -2.20
N SER A 66 -11.89 -10.05 -1.46
CA SER A 66 -11.07 -11.13 -2.01
C SER A 66 -11.87 -12.09 -2.90
N LYS A 67 -13.10 -12.47 -2.48
CA LYS A 67 -13.98 -13.34 -3.28
C LYS A 67 -14.47 -12.63 -4.54
N GLN A 68 -14.75 -11.32 -4.46
CA GLN A 68 -15.11 -10.51 -5.62
C GLN A 68 -13.94 -10.40 -6.59
N PHE A 69 -12.74 -10.08 -6.10
CA PHE A 69 -11.51 -10.02 -6.88
C PHE A 69 -11.22 -11.34 -7.60
N GLN A 70 -11.37 -12.49 -6.94
CA GLN A 70 -11.21 -13.81 -7.56
C GLN A 70 -12.20 -14.11 -8.69
N LYS A 71 -13.39 -13.47 -8.72
CA LYS A 71 -14.30 -13.57 -9.87
C LYS A 71 -13.75 -12.78 -11.05
N VAL A 72 -13.27 -11.56 -10.80
CA VAL A 72 -12.67 -10.71 -11.83
C VAL A 72 -11.37 -11.34 -12.35
N ASP A 73 -10.53 -11.88 -11.48
CA ASP A 73 -9.28 -12.58 -11.83
C ASP A 73 -9.51 -13.76 -12.78
N ARG A 74 -10.53 -14.59 -12.50
CA ARG A 74 -10.90 -15.71 -13.39
C ARG A 74 -11.39 -15.22 -14.75
N PHE A 75 -12.22 -14.18 -14.78
CA PHE A 75 -12.65 -13.55 -16.02
C PHE A 75 -11.45 -13.02 -16.81
N TRP A 76 -10.58 -12.25 -16.16
CA TRP A 76 -9.41 -11.64 -16.76
C TRP A 76 -8.49 -12.69 -17.39
N LYS A 77 -8.14 -13.74 -16.64
CA LYS A 77 -7.30 -14.85 -17.12
C LYS A 77 -7.94 -15.63 -18.27
N ASP A 78 -9.25 -15.86 -18.23
CA ASP A 78 -9.98 -16.52 -19.34
C ASP A 78 -9.95 -15.67 -20.61
N VAL A 79 -10.17 -14.35 -20.51
CA VAL A 79 -10.08 -13.44 -21.65
C VAL A 79 -8.64 -13.39 -22.19
N MET A 80 -7.62 -13.23 -21.34
CA MET A 80 -6.22 -13.23 -21.78
C MET A 80 -5.85 -14.53 -22.51
N ALA A 81 -6.29 -15.68 -21.99
CA ALA A 81 -6.02 -16.98 -22.62
C ALA A 81 -6.71 -17.12 -23.99
N LYS A 82 -7.95 -16.63 -24.12
CA LYS A 82 -8.69 -16.63 -25.39
C LYS A 82 -8.03 -15.73 -26.42
N THR A 83 -7.62 -14.53 -26.03
CA THR A 83 -6.99 -13.55 -26.91
C THR A 83 -5.57 -13.96 -27.28
N HIS A 84 -4.85 -14.65 -26.41
CA HIS A 84 -3.56 -15.25 -26.77
C HIS A 84 -3.72 -16.33 -27.85
N ARG A 85 -4.83 -17.09 -27.85
CA ARG A 85 -5.12 -18.11 -28.88
C ARG A 85 -5.61 -17.50 -30.19
N ASN A 86 -6.39 -16.42 -30.13
CA ASN A 86 -6.80 -15.67 -31.31
C ASN A 86 -6.47 -14.17 -31.13
N PRO A 87 -5.33 -13.70 -31.65
CA PRO A 87 -4.90 -12.31 -31.52
C PRO A 87 -5.68 -11.33 -32.42
N SER A 88 -6.60 -11.83 -33.26
CA SER A 88 -7.48 -10.96 -34.06
C SER A 88 -8.37 -10.13 -33.13
N ILE A 89 -8.18 -8.81 -33.16
CA ILE A 89 -8.96 -7.88 -32.33
C ILE A 89 -10.42 -7.81 -32.78
N LEU A 90 -10.66 -8.00 -34.08
CA LEU A 90 -11.99 -8.07 -34.65
C LEU A 90 -12.75 -9.28 -34.08
N ASP A 91 -12.12 -10.45 -34.06
CA ASP A 91 -12.76 -11.67 -33.53
C ASP A 91 -12.90 -11.63 -32.01
N THR A 92 -11.89 -11.09 -31.31
CA THR A 92 -11.89 -10.97 -29.86
C THR A 92 -12.97 -10.00 -29.39
N CYS A 93 -13.05 -8.81 -30.00
CA CYS A 93 -14.06 -7.81 -29.64
C CYS A 93 -15.45 -8.21 -30.14
N ALA A 94 -15.57 -8.93 -31.25
CA ALA A 94 -16.86 -9.43 -31.75
C ALA A 94 -17.54 -10.44 -30.81
N SER A 95 -16.85 -10.92 -29.76
CA SER A 95 -17.48 -11.76 -28.76
C SER A 95 -18.59 -11.01 -28.01
N GLU A 96 -19.82 -11.52 -28.17
CA GLU A 96 -21.03 -10.82 -27.76
C GLU A 96 -21.05 -10.56 -26.24
N GLY A 97 -21.24 -9.29 -25.87
CA GLY A 97 -21.32 -8.86 -24.48
C GLY A 97 -19.97 -8.71 -23.77
N LEU A 98 -18.83 -8.79 -24.46
CA LEU A 98 -17.51 -8.56 -23.86
C LEU A 98 -17.40 -7.17 -23.23
N LEU A 99 -17.86 -6.12 -23.93
CA LEU A 99 -17.88 -4.75 -23.41
C LEU A 99 -18.63 -4.65 -22.07
N LYS A 100 -19.86 -5.17 -22.03
CA LYS A 100 -20.70 -5.17 -20.81
C LYS A 100 -20.04 -5.91 -19.65
N ARG A 101 -19.30 -6.99 -19.94
CA ARG A 101 -18.56 -7.74 -18.92
C ARG A 101 -17.38 -6.94 -18.39
N PHE A 102 -16.60 -6.29 -19.25
CA PHE A 102 -15.52 -5.41 -18.79
C PHE A 102 -16.06 -4.25 -17.95
N GLN A 103 -17.14 -3.59 -18.37
CA GLN A 103 -17.79 -2.53 -17.59
C GLN A 103 -18.25 -3.00 -16.21
N ALA A 104 -18.88 -4.18 -16.15
CA ALA A 104 -19.30 -4.79 -14.88
C ALA A 104 -18.11 -5.13 -13.98
N ASN A 105 -17.01 -5.63 -14.55
CA ASN A 105 -15.80 -5.93 -13.80
C ASN A 105 -15.05 -4.68 -13.34
N ASN A 106 -14.97 -3.64 -14.17
CA ASN A 106 -14.40 -2.34 -13.80
C ASN A 106 -15.16 -1.77 -12.60
N LYS A 107 -16.50 -1.76 -12.64
CA LYS A 107 -17.31 -1.33 -11.51
C LYS A 107 -17.04 -2.16 -10.24
N MET A 108 -16.90 -3.48 -10.38
CA MET A 108 -16.54 -4.35 -9.25
C MET A 108 -15.16 -4.03 -8.69
N LEU A 109 -14.18 -3.74 -9.56
CA LEU A 109 -12.82 -3.35 -9.14
C LEU A 109 -12.83 -1.98 -8.44
N ASP A 110 -13.62 -1.01 -8.91
CA ASP A 110 -13.81 0.29 -8.26
C ASP A 110 -14.42 0.12 -6.85
N GLU A 111 -15.43 -0.75 -6.71
CA GLU A 111 -16.05 -1.08 -5.41
C GLU A 111 -15.02 -1.72 -4.46
N ILE A 112 -14.22 -2.67 -4.94
CA ILE A 112 -13.13 -3.29 -4.17
C ILE A 112 -12.11 -2.24 -3.73
N GLN A 113 -11.70 -1.34 -4.63
CA GLN A 113 -10.74 -0.29 -4.34
C GLN A 113 -11.27 0.66 -3.25
N LYS A 114 -12.53 1.05 -3.34
CA LYS A 114 -13.16 1.89 -2.31
C LYS A 114 -13.16 1.21 -0.94
N CYS A 115 -13.56 -0.07 -0.87
CA CYS A 115 -13.51 -0.83 0.38
C CYS A 115 -12.09 -0.95 0.95
N LEU A 116 -11.09 -1.09 0.08
CA LEU A 116 -9.69 -1.12 0.48
C LEU A 116 -9.24 0.24 1.06
N GLU A 117 -9.63 1.35 0.43
CA GLU A 117 -9.34 2.70 0.93
C GLU A 117 -10.00 2.95 2.29
N ASP A 118 -11.27 2.59 2.45
CA ASP A 118 -11.98 2.67 3.73
C ASP A 118 -11.27 1.84 4.81
N TYR A 119 -10.81 0.62 4.48
CA TYR A 119 -10.03 -0.21 5.39
C TYR A 119 -8.70 0.43 5.80
N LEU A 120 -7.94 0.97 4.84
CA LEU A 120 -6.69 1.68 5.15
C LEU A 120 -6.94 2.90 6.04
N GLU A 121 -8.04 3.61 5.83
CA GLU A 121 -8.42 4.75 6.66
C GLU A 121 -8.73 4.32 8.10
N THR A 122 -9.36 3.16 8.32
CA THR A 122 -9.54 2.63 9.68
C THR A 122 -8.20 2.39 10.39
N LYS A 123 -7.17 1.95 9.65
CA LYS A 123 -5.82 1.74 10.18
C LYS A 123 -5.13 3.05 10.49
N ARG A 124 -5.29 4.07 9.65
CA ARG A 124 -4.78 5.44 9.92
C ARG A 124 -5.45 6.07 11.14
N ALA A 125 -6.75 5.92 11.29
CA ALA A 125 -7.47 6.41 12.47
C ALA A 125 -6.99 5.73 13.76
N ALA A 126 -6.63 4.44 13.70
CA ALA A 126 -6.11 3.70 14.84
C ALA A 126 -4.68 4.10 15.23
N PHE A 127 -3.83 4.47 14.26
CA PHE A 127 -2.49 4.99 14.49
C PHE A 127 -2.20 6.17 13.56
N PRO A 128 -2.42 7.42 14.02
CA PRO A 128 -2.37 8.63 13.18
C PRO A 128 -1.04 8.86 12.44
N ARG A 129 0.09 8.31 12.92
CA ARG A 129 1.37 8.43 12.22
C ARG A 129 1.37 7.72 10.85
N PHE A 130 0.42 6.83 10.58
CA PHE A 130 0.24 6.25 9.24
C PHE A 130 -0.26 7.26 8.19
N TYR A 131 -0.71 8.46 8.55
CA TYR A 131 -0.98 9.53 7.59
C TYR A 131 0.31 10.01 6.87
N PHE A 132 1.50 9.75 7.43
CA PHE A 132 2.78 10.06 6.79
C PHE A 132 3.23 9.02 5.75
N LEU A 133 2.50 7.91 5.61
CA LEU A 133 2.81 6.83 4.68
C LEU A 133 1.87 6.87 3.47
N SER A 134 2.41 6.53 2.29
CA SER A 134 1.58 6.26 1.12
C SER A 134 0.72 5.00 1.32
N ASN A 135 -0.31 4.82 0.48
CA ASN A 135 -1.12 3.60 0.51
C ASN A 135 -0.25 2.34 0.30
N ASP A 136 0.69 2.38 -0.64
CA ASP A 136 1.59 1.26 -0.92
C ASP A 136 2.48 0.91 0.27
N GLU A 137 3.03 1.93 0.96
CA GLU A 137 3.87 1.73 2.14
C GLU A 137 3.06 1.15 3.31
N LEU A 138 1.85 1.65 3.52
CA LEU A 138 0.97 1.11 4.55
C LEU A 138 0.58 -0.34 4.25
N LEU A 139 0.30 -0.67 2.99
CA LEU A 139 0.00 -2.03 2.55
C LEU A 139 1.20 -2.97 2.72
N GLN A 140 2.43 -2.51 2.48
CA GLN A 140 3.65 -3.29 2.73
C GLN A 140 3.79 -3.66 4.21
N ILE A 141 3.45 -2.75 5.13
CA ILE A 141 3.43 -3.04 6.56
C ILE A 141 2.32 -4.04 6.92
N LEU A 142 1.11 -3.82 6.40
CA LEU A 142 -0.08 -4.63 6.72
C LEU A 142 -0.04 -6.04 6.10
N SER A 143 0.68 -6.22 5.00
CA SER A 143 0.83 -7.53 4.32
C SER A 143 1.83 -8.46 5.00
N GLN A 144 2.71 -7.93 5.88
CA GLN A 144 3.77 -8.69 6.54
C GLN A 144 3.54 -8.82 8.05
N THR A 145 2.31 -9.13 8.48
CA THR A 145 1.98 -9.17 9.93
C THR A 145 2.79 -10.19 10.73
N ARG A 146 3.31 -11.22 10.06
CA ARG A 146 4.15 -12.26 10.68
C ARG A 146 5.58 -11.80 10.96
N ASN A 147 6.07 -10.79 10.23
CA ASN A 147 7.42 -10.27 10.36
C ASN A 147 7.40 -8.82 10.87
N PRO A 148 7.48 -8.59 12.19
CA PRO A 148 7.43 -7.24 12.75
C PRO A 148 8.63 -6.37 12.33
N GLN A 149 9.73 -6.97 11.84
CA GLN A 149 10.87 -6.21 11.33
C GLN A 149 10.59 -5.53 9.99
N ALA A 150 9.53 -5.94 9.27
CA ALA A 150 9.13 -5.31 8.02
C ALA A 150 8.76 -3.83 8.18
N VAL A 151 8.43 -3.37 9.40
CA VAL A 151 8.12 -1.97 9.67
C VAL A 151 9.34 -1.04 9.57
N GLN A 152 10.56 -1.57 9.77
CA GLN A 152 11.79 -0.78 9.98
C GLN A 152 12.03 0.29 8.90
N PRO A 153 11.86 0.01 7.58
CA PRO A 153 12.08 1.00 6.53
C PRO A 153 11.12 2.19 6.61
N HIS A 154 9.94 1.99 7.20
CA HIS A 154 8.86 2.98 7.25
C HIS A 154 8.89 3.83 8.53
N LEU A 155 9.63 3.40 9.58
CA LEU A 155 9.66 4.10 10.87
C LEU A 155 10.17 5.53 10.77
N ARG A 156 11.14 5.79 9.89
CA ARG A 156 11.69 7.14 9.65
C ARG A 156 10.65 8.16 9.19
N LYS A 157 9.60 7.70 8.51
CA LYS A 157 8.48 8.56 8.08
C LYS A 157 7.43 8.72 9.17
N CYS A 158 7.21 7.69 9.98
CA CYS A 158 6.23 7.72 11.07
C CYS A 158 6.72 8.50 12.30
N PHE A 159 8.04 8.60 12.52
CA PHE A 159 8.64 9.16 13.72
C PHE A 159 9.71 10.21 13.42
N ASP A 160 9.57 11.36 14.09
CA ASP A 160 10.51 12.47 14.00
C ASP A 160 11.78 12.10 14.80
N ASN A 161 12.83 11.68 14.09
CA ASN A 161 14.13 11.22 14.62
C ASN A 161 14.20 9.80 15.24
N MET A 162 13.36 8.86 14.80
CA MET A 162 13.60 7.43 15.07
C MET A 162 13.93 6.69 13.77
N SER A 163 15.14 6.13 13.68
CA SER A 163 15.59 5.40 12.50
C SER A 163 15.19 3.93 12.54
N SER A 164 15.31 3.28 13.69
CA SER A 164 15.00 1.87 13.84
C SER A 164 14.72 1.48 15.29
N ILE A 165 14.14 0.31 15.46
CA ILE A 165 13.91 -0.33 16.75
C ILE A 165 14.78 -1.58 16.89
N VAL A 166 15.15 -1.93 18.12
CA VAL A 166 16.00 -3.10 18.42
C VAL A 166 15.14 -4.23 18.96
N PHE A 167 15.11 -5.33 18.24
CA PHE A 167 14.51 -6.59 18.70
C PHE A 167 15.52 -7.41 19.52
N THR A 168 15.06 -8.26 20.43
CA THR A 168 15.97 -9.19 21.14
C THR A 168 16.59 -10.17 20.14
N GLY A 169 17.83 -10.61 20.41
CA GLY A 169 18.73 -11.30 19.46
C GLY A 169 18.30 -12.70 18.96
N GLU A 170 17.06 -13.11 19.17
CA GLU A 170 16.51 -14.32 18.56
C GLU A 170 15.96 -14.01 17.16
N LYS A 171 16.22 -14.90 16.19
CA LYS A 171 15.64 -14.79 14.85
C LYS A 171 14.12 -14.77 14.98
N ASN A 172 13.47 -13.76 14.40
CA ASN A 172 12.02 -13.50 14.50
C ASN A 172 11.52 -13.14 15.91
N SER A 173 12.38 -12.61 16.78
CA SER A 173 11.90 -12.05 18.04
C SER A 173 10.86 -10.96 17.80
N LYS A 174 9.79 -11.01 18.60
CA LYS A 174 8.76 -9.96 18.67
C LYS A 174 9.01 -9.00 19.83
N ALA A 175 10.01 -9.26 20.67
CA ALA A 175 10.32 -8.44 21.82
C ALA A 175 11.23 -7.28 21.41
N ILE A 176 10.77 -6.06 21.62
CA ILE A 176 11.46 -4.81 21.28
C ILE A 176 11.99 -4.19 22.58
N ILE A 177 13.29 -3.88 22.60
CA ILE A 177 14.02 -3.47 23.81
C ILE A 177 14.60 -2.07 23.74
N ALA A 178 14.77 -1.48 22.55
CA ALA A 178 15.35 -0.16 22.40
C ALA A 178 14.91 0.52 21.11
N MET A 179 15.10 1.84 21.06
CA MET A 179 15.02 2.65 19.84
C MET A 179 16.40 3.21 19.47
N ILE A 180 16.59 3.47 18.17
CA ILE A 180 17.81 4.07 17.63
C ILE A 180 17.41 5.34 16.86
N SER A 181 18.07 6.46 17.17
CA SER A 181 17.86 7.75 16.49
C SER A 181 18.45 7.77 15.07
N ALA A 182 18.18 8.81 14.28
CA ALA A 182 18.83 8.97 12.98
C ALA A 182 20.35 9.15 13.08
N ASP A 183 20.82 9.70 14.21
CA ASP A 183 22.25 9.92 14.51
C ASP A 183 22.95 8.67 15.08
N GLY A 184 22.23 7.56 15.22
CA GLY A 184 22.76 6.30 15.75
C GLY A 184 22.78 6.20 17.27
N GLU A 185 22.18 7.17 17.98
CA GLU A 185 22.02 7.11 19.43
C GLU A 185 21.01 6.03 19.82
N ARG A 186 21.40 5.15 20.73
CA ARG A 186 20.54 4.08 21.24
C ARG A 186 19.94 4.46 22.58
N VAL A 187 18.61 4.33 22.69
CA VAL A 187 17.88 4.51 23.95
C VAL A 187 17.13 3.22 24.27
N ASP A 188 17.56 2.52 25.32
CA ASP A 188 16.85 1.34 25.81
C ASP A 188 15.51 1.72 26.44
N PHE A 189 14.49 0.89 26.22
CA PHE A 189 13.17 1.08 26.79
C PHE A 189 13.12 0.65 28.26
N SER A 190 12.36 1.38 29.08
CA SER A 190 12.14 1.01 30.50
C SER A 190 11.44 -0.35 30.65
N ARG A 191 10.70 -0.77 29.62
CA ARG A 191 10.00 -2.05 29.56
C ARG A 191 10.02 -2.57 28.12
N THR A 192 10.22 -3.87 27.96
CA THR A 192 10.09 -4.56 26.67
C THR A 192 8.67 -4.42 26.11
N VAL A 193 8.57 -4.08 24.83
CA VAL A 193 7.30 -4.04 24.09
C VAL A 193 7.20 -5.29 23.21
N MET A 194 6.04 -5.94 23.20
CA MET A 194 5.80 -7.12 22.35
C MET A 194 5.09 -6.71 21.07
N ALA A 195 5.69 -7.00 19.92
CA ALA A 195 5.12 -6.81 18.59
C ALA A 195 4.13 -7.94 18.25
N GLU A 196 3.06 -8.03 19.03
CA GLU A 196 2.02 -9.03 18.90
C GLU A 196 0.68 -8.38 18.53
N GLY A 197 -0.09 -9.08 17.68
CA GLY A 197 -1.36 -8.58 17.19
C GLY A 197 -1.20 -7.49 16.11
N PRO A 198 -2.24 -6.66 15.92
CA PRO A 198 -2.26 -5.65 14.88
C PRO A 198 -1.18 -4.57 15.07
N VAL A 199 -0.61 -4.12 13.96
CA VAL A 199 0.56 -3.23 13.92
C VAL A 199 0.31 -1.88 14.57
N GLU A 200 -0.90 -1.35 14.42
CA GLU A 200 -1.34 -0.09 15.00
C GLU A 200 -1.22 -0.08 16.53
N PHE A 201 -1.47 -1.22 17.20
CA PHE A 201 -1.51 -1.27 18.66
C PHE A 201 -0.13 -1.30 19.27
N TRP A 202 0.76 -2.15 18.77
CA TRP A 202 2.11 -2.22 19.33
C TRP A 202 2.96 -1.02 18.91
N LEU A 203 2.73 -0.40 17.75
CA LEU A 203 3.37 0.89 17.42
C LEU A 203 2.91 2.03 18.34
N THR A 204 1.62 2.05 18.70
CA THR A 204 1.11 2.99 19.71
C THR A 204 1.75 2.74 21.09
N GLU A 205 1.98 1.47 21.45
CA GLU A 205 2.68 1.13 22.69
C GLU A 205 4.16 1.53 22.64
N ILE A 206 4.83 1.40 21.48
CA ILE A 206 6.18 1.96 21.28
C ILE A 206 6.17 3.45 21.55
N GLU A 207 5.25 4.23 20.97
CA GLU A 207 5.18 5.67 21.19
C GLU A 207 5.05 6.03 22.68
N LYS A 208 4.17 5.35 23.41
CA LYS A 208 4.04 5.52 24.86
C LYS A 208 5.34 5.16 25.59
N MET A 209 5.99 4.07 25.17
CA MET A 209 7.24 3.63 25.77
C MET A 209 8.42 4.54 25.45
N MET A 210 8.46 5.19 24.29
CA MET A 210 9.47 6.20 23.95
C MET A 210 9.42 7.34 24.97
N VAL A 211 8.22 7.92 25.16
CA VAL A 211 8.01 9.04 26.11
C VAL A 211 8.36 8.61 27.54
N LYS A 212 7.86 7.45 27.96
CA LYS A 212 8.12 6.93 29.30
C LYS A 212 9.61 6.68 29.55
N SER A 213 10.31 6.07 28.59
CA SER A 213 11.72 5.73 28.75
C SER A 213 12.61 6.97 28.78
N LEU A 214 12.27 8.00 27.99
CA LEU A 214 12.95 9.30 28.07
C LEU A 214 12.69 9.98 29.40
N TYR A 215 11.45 9.95 29.92
CA TYR A 215 11.12 10.50 31.24
C TYR A 215 11.88 9.78 32.36
N ASP A 216 11.85 8.45 32.40
CA ASP A 216 12.51 7.64 33.43
C ASP A 216 14.03 7.88 33.42
N LYS A 217 14.64 7.92 32.22
CA LYS A 217 16.07 8.22 32.06
C LYS A 217 16.40 9.67 32.42
N CYS A 218 15.54 10.64 32.09
CA CYS A 218 15.72 12.04 32.47
C CYS A 218 15.71 12.20 33.99
N LYS A 219 14.73 11.59 34.66
CA LYS A 219 14.62 11.60 36.11
C LYS A 219 15.85 10.97 36.76
N HIS A 220 16.25 9.79 36.28
CA HIS A 220 17.45 9.11 36.79
C HIS A 220 18.70 9.98 36.62
N SER A 221 18.88 10.55 35.42
CA SER A 221 20.01 11.40 35.08
C SER A 221 20.10 12.65 35.97
N TYR A 222 18.95 13.26 36.31
CA TYR A 222 18.88 14.38 37.25
C TYR A 222 19.22 13.95 38.69
N GLU A 223 18.71 12.81 39.15
CA GLU A 223 18.98 12.29 40.51
C GLU A 223 20.46 11.94 40.73
N VAL A 224 21.15 11.49 39.68
CA VAL A 224 22.58 11.14 39.72
C VAL A 224 23.48 12.28 39.24
N TYR A 225 22.96 13.50 39.12
CA TYR A 225 23.76 14.66 38.71
C TYR A 225 24.83 14.98 39.77
N PRO A 226 26.13 14.98 39.41
CA PRO A 226 27.19 15.11 40.39
C PRO A 226 27.50 16.57 40.75
N ASP A 227 27.79 16.78 42.03
CA ASP A 227 28.19 18.10 42.57
C ASP A 227 29.62 18.49 42.14
N ASN A 228 30.47 17.51 41.83
CA ASN A 228 31.87 17.75 41.46
C ASN A 228 32.13 17.70 39.95
N ALA A 229 33.17 18.41 39.50
CA ALA A 229 33.45 18.59 38.07
C ALA A 229 34.03 17.34 37.37
N LEU A 230 34.70 16.44 38.11
CA LEU A 230 35.31 15.22 37.56
C LEU A 230 34.23 14.17 37.25
N GLU A 231 33.30 13.95 38.16
CA GLU A 231 32.16 13.04 37.96
C GLU A 231 31.19 13.58 36.90
N ARG A 232 31.11 14.90 36.73
CA ARG A 232 30.27 15.51 35.67
C ARG A 232 30.69 15.07 34.26
N ARG A 233 31.99 14.88 34.03
CA ARG A 233 32.48 14.37 32.73
C ARG A 233 32.03 12.94 32.49
N GLU A 234 32.07 12.08 33.51
CA GLU A 234 31.61 10.70 33.39
C GLU A 234 30.09 10.62 33.20
N TRP A 235 29.35 11.45 33.94
CA TRP A 235 27.90 11.61 33.78
C TRP A 235 27.50 12.06 32.36
N PHE A 236 28.28 12.95 31.75
CA PHE A 236 28.06 13.45 30.39
C PHE A 236 28.17 12.34 29.32
N PHE A 237 28.96 11.28 29.52
CA PHE A 237 29.09 10.21 28.54
C PHE A 237 28.21 8.98 28.86
N SER A 238 27.53 8.96 30.00
CA SER A 238 26.69 7.83 30.43
C SER A 238 25.20 7.98 30.08
N HIS A 239 24.77 9.16 29.64
CA HIS A 239 23.37 9.45 29.32
C HIS A 239 23.17 9.88 27.86
N PRO A 240 21.97 9.71 27.29
CA PRO A 240 21.62 10.25 25.99
C PRO A 240 21.84 11.76 25.89
N ALA A 241 22.35 12.23 24.75
CA ALA A 241 22.74 13.62 24.48
C ALA A 241 21.60 14.60 24.74
N GLN A 242 20.39 14.28 24.29
CA GLN A 242 19.23 15.15 24.50
C GLN A 242 18.87 15.31 25.97
N LEU A 243 19.06 14.27 26.80
CA LEU A 243 18.77 14.34 28.23
C LEU A 243 19.79 15.21 28.96
N ILE A 244 21.05 15.13 28.55
CA ILE A 244 22.13 15.97 29.10
C ILE A 244 21.88 17.45 28.81
N LEU A 245 21.37 17.79 27.63
CA LEU A 245 21.06 19.19 27.29
C LEU A 245 19.87 19.76 28.06
N ILE A 246 18.96 18.89 28.53
CA ILE A 246 17.76 19.28 29.27
C ILE A 246 18.06 19.58 30.75
N ILE A 247 19.05 18.89 31.33
CA ILE A 247 19.42 18.97 32.76
C ILE A 247 20.45 20.08 32.97
#